data_AF-A0A2R6BML8-F1
#
_entry.id   AF-A0A2R6BML8-F1
#
_cell.length_a   1.000
_cell.length_b   1.000
_cell.length_c   1.000
_cell.angle_alpha   90.00
_cell.angle_beta   90.00
_cell.angle_gamma   90.00
#
_symmetry.space_group_name_H-M   'P 1'
#
loop_
_entity.id
_entity.type
_entity.pdbx_description
1 polymer ?
#
loop_
_entity_poly.entity_id
_entity_poly.type
_entity_poly.pdbx_seq_one_letter_code
_entity_poly.pdbx_strand_id
1 'polypeptide(L)'
;MTENKGSLKWRKRFFSYTELRRKRRTGAVLLRDILVAAERGAKKTHIMFGSNMNPLVLKRYLEFGMQHGLLTQRANYYFTTEKGKEFLKCFNKLEELMSTISDVEQQLTKLLE
;
A
#
# COMPACT_ATOMS: atom_id res chain seq x y z
N MET A 1 38.99 -1.41 25.31
CA MET A 1 37.62 -0.87 25.45
C MET A 1 36.74 -1.57 24.43
N THR A 2 36.02 -2.60 24.87
CA THR A 2 35.21 -3.46 24.01
C THR A 2 33.95 -2.74 23.59
N GLU A 3 33.79 -2.48 22.29
CA GLU A 3 32.53 -2.03 21.70
C GLU A 3 31.41 -2.99 22.11
N ASN A 4 30.50 -2.49 22.95
CA ASN A 4 29.36 -3.24 23.45
C ASN A 4 28.35 -3.46 22.31
N LYS A 5 28.54 -4.54 21.55
CA LYS A 5 27.62 -5.00 20.47
C LYS A 5 26.20 -5.28 20.97
N GLY A 6 25.95 -5.25 22.28
CA GLY A 6 24.63 -5.31 22.89
C GLY A 6 23.78 -4.05 22.70
N SER A 7 24.37 -2.84 22.68
CA SER A 7 23.61 -1.57 22.64
C SER A 7 22.83 -1.36 21.34
N LEU A 8 23.40 -1.78 20.21
CA LEU A 8 22.78 -1.68 18.89
C LEU A 8 21.61 -2.68 18.69
N LYS A 9 21.60 -3.79 19.43
CA LYS A 9 20.57 -4.83 19.34
C LYS A 9 19.23 -4.37 19.94
N TRP A 10 19.26 -3.55 20.99
CA TRP A 10 18.05 -2.97 21.59
C TRP A 10 17.43 -1.90 20.69
N ARG A 11 18.25 -1.02 20.07
CA ARG A 11 17.76 0.00 19.12
C ARG A 11 16.96 -0.61 17.96
N LYS A 12 17.44 -1.72 17.38
CA LYS A 12 16.72 -2.42 16.30
C LYS A 12 15.37 -3.02 16.74
N ARG A 13 15.29 -3.56 17.97
CA ARG A 13 14.04 -4.11 18.51
C ARG A 13 13.04 -3.00 18.88
N PHE A 14 13.54 -1.87 19.40
CA PHE A 14 12.71 -0.72 19.80
C PHE A 14 12.00 -0.09 18.60
N PHE A 15 12.67 -0.02 17.44
CA PHE A 15 12.10 0.50 16.19
C PHE A 15 11.55 -0.61 15.25
N SER A 16 11.21 -1.79 15.78
CA SER A 16 10.72 -2.96 14.99
C SER A 16 9.44 -2.67 14.18
N TYR A 17 8.63 -1.69 14.58
CA TYR A 17 7.46 -1.27 13.79
C TYR A 17 7.82 -0.77 12.39
N THR A 18 9.05 -0.27 12.19
CA THR A 18 9.50 0.33 10.92
C THR A 18 9.80 -0.67 9.80
N GLU A 19 10.00 -1.96 10.09
CA GLU A 19 10.25 -2.96 9.05
C GLU A 19 9.02 -3.22 8.17
N LEU A 20 7.81 -2.86 8.64
CA LEU A 20 6.60 -2.82 7.82
C LEU A 20 6.66 -1.72 6.74
N ARG A 21 7.45 -0.66 6.95
CA ARG A 21 7.47 0.53 6.06
C ARG A 21 8.12 0.27 4.70
N ARG A 22 9.20 -0.50 4.63
CA ARG A 22 10.28 -0.11 3.70
C ARG A 22 10.35 -0.83 2.36
N LYS A 23 9.70 -1.96 2.12
CA LYS A 23 9.74 -2.58 0.77
C LYS A 23 8.81 -3.77 0.68
N ARG A 24 7.62 -3.52 0.15
CA ARG A 24 7.05 -4.34 -0.92
C ARG A 24 5.76 -3.64 -1.34
N ARG A 25 5.54 -3.66 -2.64
CA ARG A 25 4.27 -3.43 -3.29
C ARG A 25 3.24 -4.39 -2.67
N THR A 26 2.69 -4.02 -1.52
CA THR A 26 1.78 -4.89 -0.77
C THR A 26 0.50 -5.05 -1.58
N GLY A 27 -0.23 -6.14 -1.34
CA GLY A 27 -1.47 -6.37 -2.08
C GLY A 27 -2.47 -5.23 -1.96
N ALA A 28 -2.45 -4.52 -0.83
CA ALA A 28 -3.27 -3.33 -0.61
C ALA A 28 -2.87 -2.15 -1.52
N VAL A 29 -1.57 -1.89 -1.74
CA VAL A 29 -1.10 -0.85 -2.68
C VAL A 29 -1.49 -1.21 -4.11
N LEU A 30 -1.30 -2.47 -4.51
CA LEU A 30 -1.71 -2.96 -5.84
C LEU A 30 -3.20 -2.76 -6.09
N LEU A 31 -4.00 -3.13 -5.10
CA LEU A 31 -5.44 -2.97 -5.15
C LEU A 31 -5.83 -1.50 -5.21
N ARG A 32 -5.18 -0.63 -4.41
CA ARG A 32 -5.37 0.82 -4.46
C ARG A 32 -5.08 1.37 -5.86
N ASP A 33 -3.96 1.02 -6.48
CA ASP A 33 -3.58 1.50 -7.81
C ASP A 33 -4.60 1.10 -8.88
N ILE A 34 -5.12 -0.14 -8.81
CA ILE A 34 -6.18 -0.60 -9.72
C ILE A 34 -7.46 0.19 -9.52
N LEU A 35 -7.89 0.38 -8.27
CA LEU A 35 -9.13 1.08 -7.94
C LEU A 35 -9.05 2.56 -8.36
N VAL A 36 -7.92 3.23 -8.14
CA VAL A 36 -7.70 4.61 -8.62
C VAL A 36 -7.78 4.65 -10.15
N ALA A 37 -7.09 3.74 -10.83
CA ALA A 37 -7.12 3.69 -12.30
C ALA A 37 -8.53 3.42 -12.86
N ALA A 38 -9.38 2.71 -12.12
CA ALA A 38 -10.73 2.34 -12.53
C ALA A 38 -11.83 3.31 -12.06
N GLU A 39 -11.54 4.40 -11.34
CA GLU A 39 -12.57 5.32 -10.82
C GLU A 39 -13.51 5.88 -11.89
N ARG A 40 -12.98 6.20 -13.08
CA ARG A 40 -13.75 6.73 -14.22
C ARG A 40 -14.05 5.69 -15.29
N GLY A 41 -13.77 4.42 -15.01
CA GLY A 41 -13.78 3.37 -16.02
C GLY A 41 -12.45 3.27 -16.74
N ALA A 42 -11.82 2.10 -16.68
CA ALA A 42 -10.59 1.84 -17.43
C ALA A 42 -10.59 0.47 -18.07
N LYS A 43 -9.99 0.39 -19.27
CA LYS A 43 -9.70 -0.91 -19.90
C LYS A 43 -8.60 -1.61 -19.12
N LYS A 44 -8.61 -2.95 -19.14
CA LYS A 44 -7.54 -3.77 -18.55
C LYS A 44 -6.14 -3.34 -18.98
N THR A 45 -5.97 -3.00 -20.25
CA THR A 45 -4.68 -2.54 -20.81
C THR A 45 -4.24 -1.21 -20.20
N HIS A 46 -5.15 -0.26 -20.01
CA HIS A 46 -4.86 1.03 -19.40
C HIS A 46 -4.42 0.88 -17.93
N ILE A 47 -5.12 0.01 -17.18
CA ILE A 47 -4.74 -0.34 -15.80
C ILE A 47 -3.37 -1.01 -15.77
N MET A 48 -3.09 -1.92 -16.72
CA MET A 48 -1.81 -2.63 -16.81
C MET A 48 -0.64 -1.68 -17.05
N PHE A 49 -0.73 -0.80 -18.06
CA PHE A 49 0.34 0.14 -18.39
C PHE A 49 0.53 1.19 -17.29
N GLY A 50 -0.55 1.69 -16.70
CA GLY A 50 -0.48 2.67 -15.61
C GLY A 50 0.07 2.11 -14.30
N SER A 51 0.02 0.79 -14.10
CA SER A 51 0.43 0.18 -12.84
C SER A 51 1.82 -0.44 -12.86
N ASN A 52 2.45 -0.68 -14.02
CA ASN A 52 3.71 -1.46 -14.12
C ASN A 52 3.58 -2.87 -13.46
N MET A 53 2.42 -3.51 -13.61
CA MET A 53 2.14 -4.86 -13.07
C MET A 53 2.40 -5.96 -14.10
N ASN A 54 2.79 -7.15 -13.62
CA ASN A 54 2.72 -8.36 -14.42
C ASN A 54 1.23 -8.67 -14.77
N PRO A 55 0.89 -9.01 -16.02
CA PRO A 55 -0.48 -9.31 -16.44
C PRO A 55 -1.20 -10.38 -15.59
N LEU A 56 -0.47 -11.38 -15.10
CA LEU A 56 -1.01 -12.43 -14.23
C LEU A 56 -1.40 -11.88 -12.86
N VAL A 57 -0.58 -11.00 -12.31
CA VAL A 57 -0.84 -10.33 -11.03
C VAL A 57 -2.06 -9.43 -11.17
N LEU A 58 -2.10 -8.60 -12.22
CA LEU A 58 -3.25 -7.73 -12.49
C LEU A 58 -4.54 -8.53 -12.58
N LYS A 59 -4.55 -9.65 -13.32
CA LYS A 59 -5.73 -10.50 -13.46
C LYS A 59 -6.25 -10.98 -12.09
N ARG A 60 -5.35 -11.48 -11.24
CA ARG A 60 -5.71 -11.95 -9.88
C ARG A 60 -6.33 -10.84 -9.03
N TYR A 61 -5.78 -9.62 -9.08
CA TYR A 61 -6.32 -8.51 -8.30
C TYR A 61 -7.62 -7.94 -8.88
N LEU A 62 -7.82 -7.97 -10.20
CA LEU A 62 -9.11 -7.64 -10.81
C LEU A 62 -10.19 -8.63 -10.35
N GLU A 63 -9.90 -9.93 -10.41
CA GLU A 63 -10.80 -10.98 -9.91
C GLU A 63 -11.08 -10.82 -8.42
N PHE A 64 -10.05 -10.61 -7.60
CA PHE A 64 -10.18 -10.35 -6.17
C PHE A 64 -11.07 -9.13 -5.88
N GLY A 65 -10.83 -8.02 -6.59
CA GLY A 65 -11.60 -6.79 -6.45
C GLY A 65 -13.07 -6.97 -6.85
N MET A 66 -13.35 -7.75 -7.90
CA MET A 66 -14.72 -8.08 -8.30
C MET A 66 -15.41 -8.99 -7.27
N GLN A 67 -14.74 -10.04 -6.80
CA GLN A 67 -15.26 -10.97 -5.79
C GLN A 67 -15.65 -10.28 -4.48
N HIS A 68 -14.87 -9.27 -4.07
CA HIS A 68 -15.13 -8.52 -2.83
C HIS A 68 -16.04 -7.30 -3.04
N GLY A 69 -16.55 -7.10 -4.26
CA GLY A 69 -17.43 -5.98 -4.61
C GLY A 69 -16.75 -4.62 -4.55
N LEU A 70 -15.42 -4.56 -4.76
CA LEU A 70 -14.65 -3.32 -4.85
C LEU A 70 -14.63 -2.79 -6.29
N LEU A 71 -14.65 -3.69 -7.27
CA LEU A 71 -14.72 -3.40 -8.70
C LEU A 71 -15.98 -4.00 -9.31
N THR A 72 -16.44 -3.38 -10.39
CA THR A 72 -17.42 -3.96 -11.30
C THR A 72 -16.90 -3.87 -12.73
N GLN A 73 -17.26 -4.84 -13.57
CA GLN A 73 -16.89 -4.86 -14.97
C GLN A 73 -18.15 -4.61 -15.81
N ARG A 74 -18.07 -3.66 -16.76
CA ARG A 74 -19.08 -3.44 -17.79
C ARG A 74 -18.42 -3.53 -19.16
N ALA A 75 -18.77 -4.56 -19.92
CA ALA A 75 -18.09 -4.92 -21.16
C ALA A 75 -16.56 -5.00 -20.97
N ASN A 76 -15.80 -4.13 -21.63
CA ASN A 76 -14.33 -4.12 -21.59
C ASN A 76 -13.74 -3.12 -20.59
N TYR A 77 -14.57 -2.51 -19.74
CA TYR A 77 -14.18 -1.49 -18.78
C TYR A 77 -14.42 -1.96 -17.34
N TYR A 78 -13.48 -1.62 -16.46
CA TYR A 78 -13.55 -1.84 -15.02
C TYR A 78 -13.85 -0.51 -14.35
N PHE A 79 -14.78 -0.54 -13.40
CA PHE A 79 -15.23 0.63 -12.63
C PHE A 79 -15.08 0.36 -11.14
N THR A 80 -14.59 1.34 -10.41
CA THR A 80 -14.57 1.30 -8.95
C THR A 80 -15.97 1.53 -8.41
N THR A 81 -16.40 0.63 -7.54
CA THR A 81 -17.70 0.69 -6.86
C THR A 81 -17.66 1.67 -5.68
N GLU A 82 -18.80 1.95 -5.06
CA GLU A 82 -18.85 2.75 -3.82
C GLU A 82 -18.04 2.10 -2.68
N LYS A 83 -18.14 0.78 -2.50
CA LYS A 83 -17.31 0.05 -1.53
C LYS A 83 -15.81 0.16 -1.86
N GLY A 84 -15.46 0.16 -3.15
CA GLY A 84 -14.10 0.42 -3.61
C GLY A 84 -13.61 1.83 -3.25
N LYS A 85 -14.47 2.84 -3.35
CA LYS A 85 -14.14 4.21 -2.93
C LYS A 85 -13.98 4.33 -1.42
N GLU A 86 -14.78 3.62 -0.63
CA GLU A 86 -14.61 3.53 0.82
C GLU A 86 -13.26 2.92 1.18
N PHE A 87 -12.87 1.83 0.51
CA PHE A 87 -11.54 1.25 0.65
C PHE A 87 -10.44 2.29 0.38
N LEU A 88 -10.56 3.06 -0.71
CA LEU A 88 -9.58 4.12 -1.03
C LEU A 88 -9.50 5.19 0.06
N LYS A 89 -10.64 5.63 0.62
CA LYS A 89 -10.66 6.58 1.75
C LYS A 89 -9.93 6.02 2.97
N CYS A 90 -10.21 4.78 3.36
CA CYS A 90 -9.54 4.11 4.46
C CYS A 90 -8.03 3.94 4.20
N PHE A 91 -7.66 3.59 2.97
CA PHE A 91 -6.28 3.42 2.57
C PHE A 91 -5.50 4.75 2.64
N ASN A 92 -6.07 5.85 2.16
CA ASN A 92 -5.47 7.18 2.27
C ASN A 92 -5.27 7.56 3.75
N LYS A 93 -6.26 7.25 4.61
CA LYS A 93 -6.12 7.52 6.04
C LYS A 93 -4.99 6.71 6.67
N LEU A 94 -4.82 5.46 6.24
CA LEU A 94 -3.70 4.63 6.65
C LEU A 94 -2.36 5.25 6.23
N GLU A 95 -2.24 5.76 4.99
CA GLU A 95 -1.03 6.45 4.52
C GLU A 95 -0.71 7.70 5.33
N GLU A 96 -1.70 8.53 5.65
CA GLU A 96 -1.52 9.70 6.53
C GLU A 96 -0.96 9.30 7.90
N LEU A 97 -1.59 8.32 8.56
CA LEU A 97 -1.15 7.85 9.87
C LEU A 97 0.26 7.26 9.82
N MET A 98 0.59 6.52 8.77
CA MET A 98 1.95 6.03 8.55
C MET A 98 2.95 7.18 8.38
N SER A 99 2.57 8.27 7.71
CA SER A 99 3.42 9.46 7.63
C SER A 99 3.66 10.07 9.00
N THR A 100 2.59 10.30 9.78
CA THR A 100 2.70 10.88 11.13
C THR A 100 3.58 10.04 12.05
N ILE A 101 3.42 8.71 12.02
CA ILE A 101 4.29 7.80 12.78
C ILE A 101 5.76 7.99 12.36
N SER A 102 6.03 8.31 11.10
CA SER A 102 7.39 8.50 10.56
C SER A 102 8.05 9.71 11.17
N ASP A 103 7.28 10.79 11.24
CA ASP A 103 7.75 12.07 11.72
C ASP A 103 8.06 11.97 13.21
N VAL A 104 7.18 11.30 13.97
CA VAL A 104 7.41 11.00 15.39
C VAL A 104 8.63 10.10 15.58
N GLU A 105 8.82 9.07 14.77
CA GLU A 105 10.00 8.19 14.82
C GLU A 105 11.30 8.96 14.55
N GLN A 106 11.29 9.88 13.57
CA GLN A 106 12.43 10.75 13.28
C GLN A 106 12.72 11.69 14.45
N GLN A 107 11.70 12.24 15.10
CA GLN A 107 11.86 13.08 16.30
C GLN A 107 12.46 12.27 17.46
N LEU A 108 11.97 11.07 17.74
CA LEU A 108 12.53 10.18 18.75
C LEU A 108 13.99 9.81 18.47
N THR A 109 14.32 9.57 17.20
CA THR A 109 15.70 9.26 16.79
C THR A 109 16.63 10.43 17.08
N LYS A 110 16.22 11.66 16.74
CA LYS A 110 16.99 12.89 17.02
C LYS A 110 17.22 13.14 18.51
N LEU A 111 16.30 12.73 19.38
CA LEU A 111 16.47 12.86 20.83
C LEU A 111 17.46 11.85 21.43
N LEU A 112 17.78 10.80 20.68
CA LEU A 112 18.70 9.73 21.07
C LEU A 112 20.04 9.79 20.32
N GLU A 113 20.26 10.84 19.53
CA GLU A 113 21.54 11.24 18.94
C GLU A 113 22.24 12.24 19.88
#